data_AF-B8GKZ7-F1
#
_entry.id   AF-B8GKZ7-F1
#
_cell.length_a   1.000
_cell.length_b   1.000
_cell.length_c   1.000
_cell.angle_alpha   90.00
_cell.angle_beta   90.00
_cell.angle_gamma   90.00
#
_symmetry.space_group_name_H-M   'P 1'
#
loop_
_entity.id
_entity.type
_entity.pdbx_description
1 polymer ?
#
loop_
_entity_poly.entity_id
_entity_poly.type
_entity_poly.pdbx_seq_one_letter_code
_entity_poly.pdbx_strand_id
1 'polypeptide(L)'
;MPKTERIKQKAATFVPGRREEVTEAIAEIGRLQRERSRIQAAMNDEIAAVKQRYEEQARPLAEDIQRLADGVHLWCEANRPELTQEGKRKTANLASGEVRWRMRPPSVSARGLDKIIQTLKDLRLTRFIRTKEELDKEAVLAEPDAVKHIKGISIKQSEDFVIVPFETELEEVA
;
A
#
# COMPACT_ATOMS: atom_id res chain seq x y z
N MET A 1 33.42 26.48 -13.90
CA MET A 1 32.33 27.42 -13.54
C MET A 1 31.03 26.62 -13.50
N PRO A 2 30.32 26.54 -12.36
CA PRO A 2 29.06 25.81 -12.31
C PRO A 2 28.02 26.60 -13.13
N LYS A 3 27.41 25.93 -14.11
CA LYS A 3 26.29 26.48 -14.89
C LYS A 3 25.10 26.66 -13.96
N THR A 4 24.71 27.90 -13.72
CA THR A 4 23.41 28.23 -13.11
C THR A 4 22.32 27.75 -14.06
N GLU A 5 21.71 26.60 -13.79
CA GLU A 5 20.48 26.20 -14.46
C GLU A 5 19.40 27.23 -14.10
N ARG A 6 19.05 28.07 -15.08
CA ARG A 6 17.90 28.96 -14.99
C ARG A 6 16.65 28.10 -14.83
N ILE A 7 16.00 28.18 -13.67
CA ILE A 7 14.67 27.63 -13.45
C ILE A 7 13.74 28.34 -14.44
N LYS A 8 13.26 27.59 -15.45
CA LYS A 8 12.20 28.07 -16.34
C LYS A 8 10.88 27.98 -15.57
N GLN A 9 10.55 29.00 -14.79
CA GLN A 9 9.22 29.13 -14.22
C GLN A 9 8.22 29.37 -15.36
N LYS A 10 7.15 28.57 -15.38
CA LYS A 10 6.01 28.80 -16.28
C LYS A 10 5.43 30.18 -15.96
N ALA A 11 5.16 31.00 -16.98
CA ALA A 11 4.60 32.33 -16.76
C ALA A 11 3.31 32.23 -15.93
N ALA A 12 3.26 32.96 -14.82
CA ALA A 12 2.09 32.99 -13.95
C ALA A 12 0.95 33.72 -14.65
N THR A 13 -0.23 33.10 -14.70
CA THR A 13 -1.44 33.71 -15.29
C THR A 13 -2.03 34.79 -14.38
N PHE A 14 -1.77 34.71 -13.07
CA PHE A 14 -2.16 35.70 -12.07
C PHE A 14 -0.90 36.24 -11.38
N VAL A 15 -0.73 37.56 -11.39
CA VAL A 15 0.38 38.26 -10.74
C VAL A 15 -0.21 39.42 -9.94
N PRO A 16 -0.30 39.30 -8.59
CA PRO A 16 -0.84 40.38 -7.77
C PRO A 16 0.15 41.56 -7.73
N GLY A 17 -0.36 42.77 -7.90
CA GLY A 17 0.45 44.00 -7.92
C GLY A 17 0.66 44.63 -6.53
N ARG A 18 -0.15 44.23 -5.54
CA ARG A 18 -0.19 44.84 -4.20
C ARG A 18 -0.42 43.80 -3.10
N ARG A 19 -0.12 44.18 -1.85
CA ARG A 19 -0.26 43.29 -0.68
C ARG A 19 -1.70 42.82 -0.48
N GLU A 20 -2.66 43.70 -0.69
CA GLU A 20 -4.09 43.41 -0.51
C GLU A 20 -4.55 42.31 -1.47
N GLU A 21 -4.11 42.36 -2.73
CA GLU A 21 -4.41 41.34 -3.75
C GLU A 21 -3.79 39.98 -3.40
N VAL A 22 -2.60 39.97 -2.76
CA VAL A 22 -2.01 38.74 -2.22
C VAL A 22 -2.85 38.19 -1.07
N THR A 23 -3.29 39.04 -0.14
CA THR A 23 -4.14 38.63 0.99
C THR A 23 -5.47 38.05 0.51
N GLU A 24 -6.11 38.67 -0.48
CA GLU A 24 -7.33 38.17 -1.11
C GLU A 24 -7.10 36.83 -1.82
N ALA A 25 -5.98 36.69 -2.54
CA ALA A 25 -5.62 35.44 -3.20
C ALA A 25 -5.38 34.30 -2.20
N ILE A 26 -4.71 34.56 -1.07
CA ILE A 26 -4.52 33.58 0.01
C ILE A 26 -5.88 33.15 0.59
N ALA A 27 -6.79 34.09 0.82
CA ALA A 27 -8.14 33.79 1.30
C ALA A 27 -8.94 32.93 0.28
N GLU A 28 -8.81 33.22 -1.01
CA GLU A 28 -9.44 32.43 -2.08
C GLU A 28 -8.85 31.03 -2.17
N ILE A 29 -7.52 30.89 -2.06
CA ILE A 29 -6.87 29.57 -1.98
C ILE A 29 -7.47 28.74 -0.85
N GLY A 30 -7.66 29.32 0.34
CA GLY A 30 -8.28 28.62 1.47
C GLY A 30 -9.75 28.23 1.22
N ARG A 31 -10.53 29.06 0.52
CA ARG A 31 -11.91 28.70 0.11
C ARG A 31 -11.91 27.52 -0.85
N LEU A 32 -11.07 27.57 -1.88
CA LEU A 32 -10.96 26.50 -2.89
C LEU A 32 -10.42 25.19 -2.30
N GLN A 33 -9.46 25.26 -1.37
CA GLN A 33 -8.96 24.08 -0.66
C GLN A 33 -10.05 23.38 0.14
N ARG A 34 -10.87 24.13 0.90
CA ARG A 34 -12.01 23.58 1.65
C ARG A 34 -13.08 22.99 0.72
N GLU A 35 -13.39 23.65 -0.39
CA GLU A 35 -14.30 23.11 -1.40
C GLU A 35 -13.78 21.77 -1.94
N ARG A 36 -12.49 21.71 -2.29
CA ARG A 36 -11.86 20.49 -2.81
C ARG A 36 -11.91 19.36 -1.79
N SER A 37 -11.66 19.65 -0.51
CA SER A 37 -11.77 18.67 0.57
C SER A 37 -13.20 18.17 0.75
N ARG A 38 -14.20 19.06 0.65
CA ARG A 38 -15.62 18.67 0.72
C ARG A 38 -16.02 17.75 -0.43
N ILE A 39 -15.60 18.06 -1.66
CA ILE A 39 -15.85 17.22 -2.83
C ILE A 39 -15.17 15.85 -2.64
N GLN A 40 -13.94 15.83 -2.15
CA GLN A 40 -13.22 14.59 -1.87
C GLN A 40 -13.92 13.74 -0.81
N ALA A 41 -14.45 14.35 0.26
CA ALA A 41 -15.21 13.64 1.28
C ALA A 41 -16.49 13.03 0.70
N ALA A 42 -17.29 13.81 -0.02
CA ALA A 42 -18.51 13.33 -0.67
C ALA A 42 -18.22 12.17 -1.66
N MET A 43 -17.15 12.28 -2.47
CA MET A 43 -16.71 11.20 -3.35
C MET A 43 -16.38 9.92 -2.58
N ASN A 44 -15.67 10.03 -1.46
CA ASN A 44 -15.31 8.86 -0.66
C ASN A 44 -16.54 8.20 -0.02
N ASP A 45 -17.53 8.99 0.42
CA ASP A 45 -18.80 8.50 0.94
C ASP A 45 -19.59 7.74 -0.14
N GLU A 46 -19.63 8.28 -1.37
CA GLU A 46 -20.24 7.60 -2.51
C GLU A 46 -19.53 6.28 -2.84
N ILE A 47 -18.19 6.25 -2.87
CA ILE A 47 -17.41 5.02 -3.09
C ILE A 47 -17.72 3.99 -2.00
N ALA A 48 -17.80 4.40 -0.74
CA ALA A 48 -18.13 3.51 0.36
C ALA A 48 -19.54 2.92 0.22
N ALA A 49 -20.54 3.75 -0.09
CA ALA A 49 -21.91 3.31 -0.29
C ALA A 49 -22.05 2.34 -1.49
N VAL A 50 -21.37 2.66 -2.61
CA VAL A 50 -21.34 1.78 -3.79
C VAL A 50 -20.69 0.44 -3.45
N LYS A 51 -19.55 0.46 -2.76
CA LYS A 51 -18.85 -0.76 -2.34
C LYS A 51 -19.74 -1.62 -1.45
N GLN A 52 -20.35 -1.03 -0.41
CA GLN A 52 -21.25 -1.75 0.50
C GLN A 52 -22.42 -2.38 -0.25
N ARG A 53 -23.08 -1.64 -1.15
CA ARG A 53 -24.21 -2.13 -1.94
C ARG A 53 -23.85 -3.37 -2.79
N TYR A 54 -22.66 -3.39 -3.39
CA TYR A 54 -22.23 -4.52 -4.19
C TYR A 54 -21.73 -5.69 -3.33
N GLU A 55 -21.11 -5.41 -2.17
CA GLU A 55 -20.75 -6.45 -1.20
C GLU A 55 -22.00 -7.15 -0.64
N GLU A 56 -23.06 -6.41 -0.33
CA GLU A 56 -24.32 -6.99 0.15
C GLU A 56 -25.02 -7.86 -0.90
N GLN A 57 -24.98 -7.47 -2.18
CA GLN A 57 -25.49 -8.28 -3.28
C GLN A 57 -24.64 -9.53 -3.53
N ALA A 58 -23.31 -9.42 -3.41
CA ALA A 58 -22.39 -10.52 -3.63
C ALA A 58 -22.36 -11.52 -2.47
N ARG A 59 -22.64 -11.08 -1.23
CA ARG A 59 -22.59 -11.90 -0.02
C ARG A 59 -23.39 -13.21 -0.11
N PRO A 60 -24.69 -13.23 -0.45
CA PRO A 60 -25.44 -14.49 -0.54
C PRO A 60 -24.90 -15.42 -1.63
N LEU A 61 -24.41 -14.87 -2.75
CA LEU A 61 -23.78 -15.67 -3.81
C LEU A 61 -22.48 -16.32 -3.32
N ALA A 62 -21.66 -15.60 -2.56
CA ALA A 62 -20.45 -16.13 -1.97
C ALA A 62 -20.75 -17.24 -0.94
N GLU A 63 -21.78 -17.05 -0.11
CA GLU A 63 -22.26 -18.06 0.85
C GLU A 63 -22.75 -19.33 0.13
N ASP A 64 -23.53 -19.20 -0.94
CA ASP A 64 -24.00 -20.33 -1.74
C ASP A 64 -22.87 -21.05 -2.47
N ILE A 65 -21.93 -20.31 -3.07
CA ILE A 65 -20.74 -20.88 -3.70
C ILE A 65 -19.95 -21.70 -2.67
N GLN A 66 -19.74 -21.16 -1.47
CA GLN A 66 -19.02 -21.86 -0.41
C GLN A 66 -19.76 -23.13 0.03
N ARG A 67 -21.07 -23.04 0.28
CA ARG A 67 -21.91 -24.18 0.65
C ARG A 67 -21.87 -25.30 -0.40
N LEU A 68 -21.96 -24.94 -1.69
CA LEU A 68 -21.88 -25.91 -2.79
C LEU A 68 -20.47 -26.50 -2.90
N ALA A 69 -19.43 -25.68 -2.79
CA ALA A 69 -18.04 -26.14 -2.81
C ALA A 69 -17.75 -27.14 -1.67
N ASP A 70 -18.25 -26.89 -0.46
CA ASP A 70 -18.10 -27.79 0.69
C ASP A 70 -18.81 -29.12 0.46
N GLY A 71 -20.02 -29.10 -0.11
CA GLY A 71 -20.75 -30.31 -0.48
C GLY A 71 -20.04 -31.15 -1.54
N VAL A 72 -19.54 -30.50 -2.61
CA VAL A 72 -18.75 -31.16 -3.65
C VAL A 72 -17.46 -31.73 -3.06
N HIS A 73 -16.76 -30.98 -2.22
CA HIS A 73 -15.53 -31.42 -1.57
C HIS A 73 -15.78 -32.65 -0.69
N LEU A 74 -16.81 -32.62 0.16
CA LEU A 74 -17.16 -33.75 1.04
C LEU A 74 -17.45 -35.02 0.23
N TRP A 75 -18.24 -34.91 -0.84
CA TRP A 75 -18.54 -36.06 -1.70
C TRP A 75 -17.30 -36.57 -2.44
N CYS A 76 -16.47 -35.67 -2.98
CA CYS A 76 -15.24 -36.05 -3.69
C CYS A 76 -14.21 -36.71 -2.77
N GLU A 77 -14.08 -36.29 -1.51
CA GLU A 77 -13.20 -36.97 -0.54
C GLU A 77 -13.75 -38.35 -0.17
N ALA A 78 -15.08 -38.50 0.02
CA ALA A 78 -15.70 -39.80 0.32
C ALA A 78 -15.57 -40.81 -0.83
N ASN A 79 -15.61 -40.35 -2.08
CA ASN A 79 -15.54 -41.19 -3.30
C ASN A 79 -14.16 -41.14 -3.97
N ARG A 80 -13.14 -40.67 -3.26
CA ARG A 80 -11.81 -40.42 -3.82
C ARG A 80 -11.18 -41.65 -4.47
N PRO A 81 -11.22 -42.87 -3.89
CA PRO A 81 -10.64 -44.06 -4.54
C PRO A 81 -11.23 -44.34 -5.92
N GLU A 82 -12.56 -44.22 -6.05
CA GLU A 82 -13.26 -44.41 -7.31
C GLU A 82 -12.87 -43.33 -8.33
N LEU A 83 -12.94 -42.06 -7.92
CA LEU A 83 -12.65 -40.90 -8.78
C LEU A 83 -11.20 -40.84 -9.26
N THR A 84 -10.26 -41.38 -8.49
CA THR A 84 -8.83 -41.31 -8.76
C THR A 84 -8.22 -42.62 -9.25
N GLN A 85 -9.03 -43.67 -9.45
CA GLN A 85 -8.57 -45.02 -9.77
C GLN A 85 -7.54 -45.52 -8.73
N GLU A 86 -7.91 -45.52 -7.45
CA GLU A 86 -7.04 -45.88 -6.31
C GLU A 86 -5.78 -44.98 -6.27
N GLY A 87 -5.93 -43.69 -6.59
CA GLY A 87 -4.83 -42.71 -6.56
C GLY A 87 -3.91 -42.70 -7.80
N LYS A 88 -4.20 -43.47 -8.85
CA LYS A 88 -3.44 -43.44 -10.12
C LYS A 88 -3.57 -42.11 -10.87
N ARG A 89 -4.64 -41.35 -10.63
CA ARG A 89 -4.86 -40.00 -11.18
C ARG A 89 -5.15 -39.01 -10.06
N LYS A 90 -4.94 -37.72 -10.33
CA LYS A 90 -5.23 -36.62 -9.37
C LYS A 90 -6.30 -35.67 -9.90
N THR A 91 -7.05 -36.09 -10.90
CA THR A 91 -8.13 -35.33 -11.53
C THR A 91 -9.32 -36.24 -11.76
N ALA A 92 -10.52 -35.67 -11.68
CA ALA A 92 -11.79 -36.32 -11.99
C ALA A 92 -12.61 -35.38 -12.87
N ASN A 93 -12.90 -35.82 -14.10
CA ASN A 93 -13.76 -35.11 -15.03
C ASN A 93 -15.21 -35.51 -14.78
N LEU A 94 -16.05 -34.52 -14.48
CA LEU A 94 -17.49 -34.63 -14.34
C LEU A 94 -18.16 -33.95 -15.54
N ALA A 95 -19.46 -34.23 -15.76
CA ALA A 95 -20.18 -33.71 -16.92
C ALA A 95 -20.14 -32.16 -17.02
N SER A 96 -20.14 -31.47 -15.88
CA SER A 96 -20.17 -30.00 -15.81
C SER A 96 -18.85 -29.35 -15.39
N GLY A 97 -17.76 -30.12 -15.24
CA GLY A 97 -16.48 -29.55 -14.79
C GLY A 97 -15.47 -30.59 -14.32
N GLU A 98 -14.34 -30.12 -13.78
CA GLU A 98 -13.26 -30.97 -13.29
C GLU A 98 -12.96 -30.69 -11.82
N VAL A 99 -12.71 -31.74 -11.05
CA VAL A 99 -12.12 -31.66 -9.70
C VAL A 99 -10.70 -32.20 -9.74
N ARG A 100 -9.78 -31.52 -9.05
CA ARG A 100 -8.36 -31.94 -9.01
C ARG A 100 -7.79 -31.86 -7.60
N TRP A 101 -7.01 -32.87 -7.25
CA TRP A 101 -6.25 -32.93 -6.00
C TRP A 101 -4.84 -32.40 -6.24
N ARG A 102 -4.58 -31.20 -5.73
CA ARG A 102 -3.26 -30.58 -5.79
C ARG A 102 -2.54 -30.67 -4.45
N MET A 103 -1.26 -31.01 -4.50
CA MET A 103 -0.36 -30.77 -3.37
C MET A 103 0.07 -29.31 -3.45
N ARG A 104 -0.24 -28.51 -2.42
CA ARG A 104 0.32 -27.16 -2.34
C ARG A 104 1.84 -27.28 -2.20
N PRO A 105 2.63 -26.38 -2.81
CA PRO A 105 4.06 -26.34 -2.53
C PRO A 105 4.27 -26.14 -1.03
N PRO A 106 5.35 -26.70 -0.45
CA PRO A 106 5.66 -26.51 0.96
C PRO A 106 5.68 -25.03 1.34
N SER A 107 4.99 -24.67 2.42
CA SER A 107 5.00 -23.31 2.98
C SER A 107 5.69 -23.33 4.33
N VAL A 108 6.51 -22.32 4.62
CA VAL A 108 7.14 -22.13 5.93
C VAL A 108 6.25 -21.22 6.78
N SER A 109 5.92 -21.66 7.99
CA SER A 109 5.31 -20.83 9.03
C SER A 109 6.27 -20.75 10.21
N ALA A 110 6.47 -19.54 10.75
CA ALA A 110 7.40 -19.29 11.83
C ALA A 110 6.73 -18.40 12.89
N ARG A 111 6.89 -18.75 14.17
CA ARG A 111 6.37 -17.99 15.32
C ARG A 111 7.52 -17.68 16.26
N GLY A 112 7.61 -16.43 16.72
CA GLY A 112 8.74 -15.98 17.54
C GLY A 112 10.02 -15.81 16.71
N LEU A 113 9.94 -14.98 15.67
CA LEU A 113 11.01 -14.78 14.70
C LEU A 113 12.35 -14.40 15.36
N ASP A 114 12.36 -13.61 16.44
CA ASP A 114 13.61 -13.17 17.08
C ASP A 114 14.43 -14.34 17.63
N LYS A 115 13.77 -15.28 18.32
CA LYS A 115 14.44 -16.49 18.84
C LYS A 115 14.91 -17.39 17.71
N ILE A 116 14.10 -17.52 16.65
CA ILE A 116 14.46 -18.29 15.45
C ILE A 116 15.69 -17.68 14.80
N ILE A 117 15.71 -16.37 14.57
CA ILE A 117 16.84 -15.65 13.96
C ILE A 117 18.09 -15.79 14.85
N GLN A 118 17.97 -15.64 16.17
CA GLN A 118 19.09 -15.83 17.08
C GLN A 118 19.66 -17.25 17.00
N THR A 119 18.79 -18.26 17.04
CA THR A 119 19.18 -19.66 16.91
C THR A 119 19.84 -19.94 15.55
N LEU A 120 19.32 -19.36 14.47
CA LEU A 120 19.93 -19.42 13.14
C LEU A 120 21.32 -18.77 13.11
N LYS A 121 21.52 -17.65 13.82
CA LYS A 121 22.85 -17.02 13.97
C LYS A 121 23.81 -17.91 14.78
N ASP A 122 23.37 -18.43 15.92
CA ASP A 122 24.16 -19.28 16.81
C ASP A 122 24.62 -20.56 16.11
N LEU A 123 23.73 -21.16 15.31
CA LEU A 123 24.01 -22.34 14.47
C LEU A 123 24.71 -22.00 13.15
N ARG A 124 25.06 -20.72 12.91
CA ARG A 124 25.69 -20.23 11.68
C ARG A 124 24.91 -20.57 10.40
N LEU A 125 23.58 -20.65 10.49
CA LEU A 125 22.69 -20.93 9.36
C LEU A 125 22.23 -19.64 8.65
N THR A 126 23.19 -18.79 8.33
CA THR A 126 22.95 -17.43 7.80
C THR A 126 22.26 -17.39 6.44
N ARG A 127 22.35 -18.44 5.61
CA ARG A 127 21.60 -18.55 4.33
C ARG A 127 20.07 -18.47 4.46
N PHE A 128 19.54 -18.66 5.67
CA PHE A 128 18.11 -18.53 5.96
C PHE A 128 17.74 -17.17 6.56
N ILE A 129 18.71 -16.29 6.75
CA ILE A 129 18.53 -14.93 7.24
C ILE A 129 18.72 -13.98 6.06
N ARG A 130 17.69 -13.19 5.75
CA ARG A 130 17.78 -12.14 4.74
C ARG A 130 18.22 -10.84 5.43
N THR A 131 19.36 -10.30 5.02
CA THR A 131 19.81 -8.98 5.45
C THR A 131 19.43 -7.96 4.39
N LYS A 132 18.84 -6.85 4.80
CA LYS A 132 18.62 -5.67 3.96
C LYS A 132 19.48 -4.56 4.51
N GLU A 133 20.42 -4.08 3.72
CA GLU A 133 21.23 -2.90 4.05
C GLU A 133 20.55 -1.70 3.41
N GLU A 134 20.19 -0.71 4.23
CA GLU A 134 19.65 0.56 3.77
C GLU A 134 20.55 1.68 4.26
N LEU A 135 20.67 2.73 3.45
CA LEU A 135 21.39 3.92 3.85
C LEU A 135 20.65 4.58 5.00
N ASP A 136 21.31 4.68 6.15
CA ASP A 136 20.82 5.49 7.26
C ASP A 136 20.98 6.97 6.91
N LYS A 137 19.89 7.56 6.43
CA LYS A 137 19.87 8.98 6.03
C LYS A 137 19.95 9.90 7.25
N GLU A 138 19.48 9.48 8.41
CA GLU A 138 19.54 10.29 9.63
C GLU A 138 20.98 10.37 10.13
N ALA A 139 21.70 9.24 10.19
CA ALA A 139 23.12 9.22 10.51
C ALA A 139 23.96 10.03 9.52
N VAL A 140 23.65 9.96 8.22
CA VAL A 140 24.28 10.79 7.17
C VAL A 140 24.04 12.29 7.41
N LEU A 141 22.85 12.68 7.89
CA LEU A 141 22.55 14.08 8.21
C LEU A 141 23.20 14.54 9.52
N ALA A 142 23.39 13.63 10.49
CA ALA A 142 24.07 13.90 11.75
C ALA A 142 25.59 14.10 11.57
N GLU A 143 26.22 13.30 10.69
CA GLU A 143 27.66 13.34 10.41
C GLU A 143 27.96 13.56 8.92
N PRO A 144 27.59 14.71 8.35
CA PRO A 144 27.69 14.96 6.91
C PRO A 144 29.13 15.01 6.41
N ASP A 145 30.08 15.44 7.25
CA ASP A 145 31.50 15.50 6.89
C ASP A 145 32.13 14.11 6.73
N ALA A 146 31.67 13.12 7.50
CA ALA A 146 32.19 11.76 7.44
C ALA A 146 31.90 11.08 6.09
N VAL A 147 30.82 11.48 5.41
CA VAL A 147 30.35 10.87 4.16
C VAL A 147 30.53 11.76 2.94
N LYS A 148 31.08 12.97 3.12
CA LYS A 148 31.26 13.99 2.07
C LYS A 148 32.08 13.53 0.87
N HIS A 149 32.99 12.58 1.07
CA HIS A 149 33.86 12.03 0.03
C HIS A 149 33.25 10.82 -0.70
N ILE A 150 32.11 10.31 -0.25
CA ILE A 150 31.46 9.13 -0.84
C ILE A 150 30.70 9.53 -2.10
N LYS A 151 31.17 9.06 -3.25
CA LYS A 151 30.52 9.29 -4.54
C LYS A 151 29.10 8.70 -4.53
N GLY A 152 28.10 9.55 -4.71
CA GLY A 152 26.68 9.16 -4.76
C GLY A 152 25.84 9.69 -3.60
N ILE A 153 26.46 10.22 -2.54
CA ILE A 153 25.76 10.90 -1.44
C ILE A 153 25.75 12.41 -1.74
N SER A 154 24.55 12.99 -1.85
CA SER A 154 24.35 14.44 -2.01
C SER A 154 23.33 14.91 -0.99
N ILE A 155 23.75 15.78 -0.09
CA ILE A 155 22.85 16.45 0.86
C ILE A 155 22.44 17.78 0.22
N LYS A 156 21.15 17.99 0.02
CA LYS A 156 20.59 19.22 -0.53
C LYS A 156 19.64 19.82 0.49
N GLN A 157 19.73 21.13 0.67
CA GLN A 157 18.77 21.92 1.42
C GLN A 157 18.18 22.96 0.47
N SER A 158 16.86 23.03 0.40
CA SER A 158 16.12 24.03 -0.36
C SER A 158 15.10 24.68 0.54
N GLU A 159 14.85 25.96 0.28
CA GLU A 159 13.73 26.68 0.87
C GLU A 159 12.46 26.37 0.07
N ASP A 160 11.40 25.98 0.76
CA ASP A 160 10.08 25.76 0.17
C ASP A 160 9.19 26.97 0.43
N PHE A 161 8.52 27.47 -0.62
CA PHE A 161 7.50 28.50 -0.49
C PHE A 161 6.14 27.85 -0.20
N VAL A 162 5.56 28.14 0.96
CA VAL A 162 4.30 27.57 1.41
C VAL A 162 3.28 28.68 1.65
N ILE A 163 2.08 28.51 1.11
CA ILE A 163 0.92 29.37 1.42
C ILE A 163 0.04 28.59 2.40
N VAL A 164 -0.16 29.15 3.59
CA VAL A 164 -1.08 28.61 4.60
C VAL A 164 -2.24 29.61 4.75
N PRO A 165 -3.41 29.35 4.13
CA PRO A 165 -4.60 30.15 4.38
C PRO A 165 -5.02 30.06 5.84
N PHE A 166 -5.64 31.12 6.36
CA PHE A 166 -6.17 31.10 7.72
C PHE A 166 -7.36 30.12 7.83
N GLU A 167 -7.30 29.24 8.81
CA GLU A 167 -8.38 28.32 9.17
C GLU A 167 -8.80 28.59 10.62
N THR A 168 -10.11 28.66 10.86
CA THR A 168 -10.66 28.66 12.22
C THR A 168 -10.98 27.22 12.56
N GLU A 169 -10.21 26.62 13.46
CA GLU A 169 -10.49 25.30 14.00
C GLU A 169 -11.71 25.36 14.94
N LEU A 170 -12.60 24.38 14.83
CA LEU A 170 -13.62 24.16 15.85
C LEU A 170 -12.96 23.44 17.03
N GLU A 171 -13.39 23.76 18.26
CA GLU A 171 -12.90 23.11 19.47
C GLU A 171 -13.13 21.59 19.35
N GLU A 172 -12.06 20.80 19.52
CA GLU A 172 -12.15 19.35 19.48
C GLU A 172 -13.10 18.88 20.58
N VAL A 173 -14.15 18.15 20.20
CA VAL A 173 -15.03 17.49 21.16
C VAL A 173 -14.38 16.16 21.53
N ALA A 174 -14.02 16.01 22.82
CA ALA A 174 -13.42 14.82 23.41
C ALA A 174 -14.36 13.60 23.41
#